data_AF-A0A811TGY6-F1
#
_entry.id   AF-A0A811TGY6-F1
#
_cell.length_a   1.000
_cell.length_b   1.000
_cell.length_c   1.000
_cell.angle_alpha   90.00
_cell.angle_beta   90.00
_cell.angle_gamma   90.00
#
_symmetry.space_group_name_H-M   'P 1'
#
loop_
_entity.id
_entity.type
_entity.pdbx_description
1 polymer ?
#
loop_
_entity_poly.entity_id
_entity_poly.type
_entity_poly.pdbx_seq_one_letter_code
_entity_poly.pdbx_strand_id
1 'polypeptide(L)' 'MMLRFAEISSKTKYSDVEDLMKEAENLDPDNEALQISIDSYRRTGNPLDLKVIMDFLKWNRKLRP' A
#
# COMPACT_ATOMS: atom_id res chain seq x y z
N MET A 1 -6.89 -12.39 26.03
CA MET A 1 -5.64 -12.22 25.26
C MET A 1 -5.91 -11.18 24.19
N MET A 2 -5.19 -10.06 24.20
CA MET A 2 -5.47 -8.88 23.38
C MET A 2 -5.07 -9.11 21.91
N LEU A 3 -6.00 -8.89 20.98
CA LEU A 3 -5.68 -8.61 19.58
C LEU A 3 -6.42 -7.32 19.20
N ARG A 4 -5.84 -6.17 19.56
CA ARG A 4 -6.27 -4.86 19.05
C ARG A 4 -5.68 -4.67 17.64
N PHE A 5 -6.27 -5.35 16.66
CA PHE A 5 -5.98 -5.15 15.22
C PHE A 5 -7.11 -4.38 14.51
N ALA A 6 -7.87 -3.57 15.26
CA ALA A 6 -9.07 -2.91 14.75
C ALA A 6 -9.01 -1.37 14.84
N GLU A 7 -7.83 -0.77 14.69
CA GLU A 7 -7.68 0.69 14.65
C GLU A 7 -6.87 1.17 13.44
N ILE A 8 -6.95 0.46 12.31
CA ILE A 8 -6.86 1.14 11.02
C ILE A 8 -8.24 1.74 10.78
N SER A 9 -8.41 2.93 11.36
CA SER A 9 -9.58 3.79 11.29
C SER A 9 -10.12 3.93 9.86
N SER A 10 -11.05 3.06 9.48
CA SER A 10 -12.40 3.37 8.98
C SER A 10 -12.60 4.47 7.90
N LYS A 11 -11.60 4.85 7.09
CA LYS A 11 -11.83 5.80 5.98
C LYS A 11 -11.06 5.55 4.69
N THR A 12 -10.18 4.57 4.64
CA THR A 12 -9.63 4.09 3.37
C THR A 12 -10.49 2.89 3.01
N LYS A 13 -11.50 3.10 2.15
CA LYS A 13 -12.33 1.99 1.69
C LYS A 13 -11.37 1.01 1.04
N TYR A 14 -11.56 -0.30 1.22
CA TYR A 14 -10.73 -1.31 0.54
C TYR A 14 -10.65 -1.09 -0.99
N SER A 15 -11.64 -0.40 -1.58
CA SER A 15 -11.60 0.18 -2.94
C SER A 15 -10.35 1.02 -3.21
N ASP A 16 -10.00 1.93 -2.30
CA ASP A 16 -8.86 2.83 -2.46
C ASP A 16 -7.54 2.07 -2.40
N VAL A 17 -7.48 0.92 -1.71
CA VAL A 17 -6.22 0.18 -1.54
C VAL A 17 -5.80 -0.51 -2.84
N GLU A 18 -6.72 -1.11 -3.58
CA GLU A 18 -6.41 -1.64 -4.92
C GLU A 18 -6.02 -0.52 -5.90
N ASP A 19 -6.69 0.63 -5.81
CA ASP A 19 -6.36 1.80 -6.63
C ASP A 19 -4.96 2.34 -6.30
N LEU A 20 -4.59 2.39 -5.02
CA LEU A 20 -3.23 2.76 -4.58
C LEU A 20 -2.19 1.77 -5.09
N MET A 21 -2.46 0.46 -5.02
CA MET A 21 -1.54 -0.56 -5.55
C MET A 21 -1.35 -0.41 -7.06
N LYS A 22 -2.44 -0.20 -7.82
CA LYS A 22 -2.37 0.07 -9.26
C LYS A 22 -1.65 1.37 -9.58
N GLU A 23 -1.88 2.43 -8.81
CA GLU A 23 -1.16 3.70 -8.99
C GLU A 23 0.34 3.51 -8.76
N ALA A 24 0.71 2.75 -7.73
CA ALA A 24 2.09 2.48 -7.40
C ALA A 24 2.77 1.65 -8.51
N GLU A 25 2.09 0.62 -9.00
CA GLU A 25 2.51 -0.20 -10.14
C GLU A 25 2.64 0.61 -11.44
N ASN A 26 1.74 1.55 -11.69
CA ASN A 26 1.84 2.45 -12.86
C ASN A 26 2.97 3.47 -12.73
N LEU A 27 3.31 3.89 -11.51
CA LEU A 27 4.38 4.85 -11.26
C LEU A 27 5.76 4.24 -11.49
N ASP A 28 5.94 2.99 -11.06
CA ASP A 28 7.22 2.28 -11.17
C ASP A 28 6.99 0.76 -11.29
N PRO A 29 6.65 0.28 -12.50
CA PRO A 29 6.35 -1.13 -12.73
C PRO A 29 7.58 -2.03 -12.58
N ASP A 30 8.78 -1.48 -12.75
CA ASP A 30 10.05 -2.20 -12.67
C ASP A 30 10.59 -2.31 -11.23
N ASN A 31 9.87 -1.76 -10.24
CA ASN A 31 10.28 -1.80 -8.85
C ASN A 31 9.93 -3.13 -8.18
N GLU A 32 10.89 -4.06 -8.16
CA GLU A 32 10.71 -5.38 -7.56
C GLU A 32 10.27 -5.31 -6.08
N ALA A 33 10.81 -4.37 -5.30
CA ALA A 33 10.48 -4.24 -3.88
C ALA A 33 9.02 -3.82 -3.67
N LEU A 34 8.52 -2.93 -4.54
CA LEU A 34 7.13 -2.51 -4.54
C LEU A 34 6.21 -3.65 -4.98
N GLN A 35 6.57 -4.36 -6.04
CA GLN A 35 5.81 -5.52 -6.54
C GLN A 35 5.70 -6.63 -5.49
N ILE A 36 6.79 -6.93 -4.78
CA ILE A 36 6.79 -7.89 -3.67
C ILE A 36 5.84 -7.44 -2.56
N SER A 37 5.85 -6.14 -2.22
CA SER A 37 4.96 -5.60 -1.18
C SER A 37 3.49 -5.66 -1.59
N ILE A 38 3.17 -5.35 -2.85
CA ILE A 38 1.82 -5.43 -3.43
C ILE A 38 1.31 -6.87 -3.40
N ASP A 39 2.10 -7.83 -3.88
CA ASP A 39 1.72 -9.25 -3.90
C ASP A 39 1.59 -9.81 -2.47
N SER A 40 2.52 -9.45 -1.57
CA SER A 40 2.44 -9.81 -0.14
C SER A 40 1.16 -9.27 0.50
N TYR A 41 0.81 -8.00 0.26
CA TYR A 41 -0.43 -7.41 0.77
C TYR A 41 -1.66 -8.12 0.20
N ARG A 42 -1.70 -8.43 -1.10
CA ARG A 42 -2.82 -9.16 -1.71
C ARG A 42 -3.02 -10.55 -1.09
N ARG A 43 -1.95 -11.23 -0.70
CA ARG A 43 -2.01 -12.57 -0.10
C ARG A 43 -2.36 -12.54 1.39
N THR A 44 -1.81 -11.58 2.13
CA THR A 44 -1.82 -11.60 3.60
C THR A 44 -2.72 -10.52 4.21
N GLY A 45 -3.06 -9.48 3.45
CA GLY A 45 -3.72 -8.28 3.95
C GLY A 45 -2.88 -7.53 4.99
N ASN A 46 -1.56 -7.73 5.02
CA ASN A 46 -0.70 -7.23 6.07
C ASN A 46 -0.57 -5.70 5.99
N PRO A 47 -1.01 -4.95 7.00
CA PRO A 47 -1.00 -3.48 6.96
C PRO A 47 0.40 -2.87 6.88
N LEU A 48 1.46 -3.61 7.23
CA LEU A 48 2.84 -3.17 7.03
C LEU A 48 3.18 -3.01 5.55
N ASP A 49 2.77 -3.96 4.71
CA ASP A 49 3.01 -3.92 3.27
C ASP A 49 2.23 -2.75 2.62
N LEU A 50 1.00 -2.52 3.08
CA LEU A 50 0.22 -1.34 2.67
C LEU A 50 0.94 -0.04 3.01
N LYS A 51 1.56 0.05 4.19
CA LYS A 51 2.30 1.24 4.61
C LYS A 51 3.48 1.51 3.67
N VAL A 52 4.20 0.48 3.24
CA VAL A 52 5.31 0.60 2.28
C VAL A 52 4.82 1.20 0.95
N ILE A 53 3.71 0.67 0.42
CA ILE A 53 3.10 1.14 -0.83
C ILE A 53 2.64 2.61 -0.70
N MET A 54 2.02 2.97 0.43
CA MET A 54 1.60 4.34 0.70
C MET A 54 2.78 5.31 0.83
N ASP A 55 3.87 4.91 1.49
CA ASP A 55 5.07 5.73 1.63
C ASP A 55 5.76 5.94 0.28
N PHE A 56 5.81 4.90 -0.56
CA PHE A 56 6.31 4.99 -1.94
C PHE A 56 5.52 5.99 -2.78
N LEU A 57 4.18 5.91 -2.74
CA LEU A 57 3.30 6.84 -3.45
C LEU A 57 3.49 8.29 -2.98
N LYS A 58 3.57 8.50 -1.65
CA LYS A 58 3.83 9.84 -1.09
C LYS A 58 5.17 10.39 -1.52
N TRP A 59 6.20 9.55 -1.54
CA TRP A 59 7.54 9.94 -1.97
C TRP A 59 7.54 10.35 -3.45
N ASN A 60 6.93 9.54 -4.33
CA ASN A 60 6.81 9.88 -5.76
C ASN A 60 6.00 11.15 -6.02
N ARG A 61 4.85 11.31 -5.34
CA ARG A 61 4.02 12.53 -5.45
C ARG A 61 4.73 13.78 -4.94
N LYS A 62 5.65 13.65 -3.98
CA LYS A 62 6.47 14.77 -3.49
C LYS A 62 7.57 15.16 -4.48
N LEU A 63 8.04 14.22 -5.30
CA LEU A 63 9.10 14.45 -6.29
C LEU A 63 8.61 14.99 -7.63
N ARG A 64 7.32 14.85 -7.96
CA ARG A 64 6.68 15.49 -9.12
C ARG A 64 5.73 16.60 -8.66
N PRO A 65 6.20 17.86 -8.54
CA PRO A 65 5.32 19.01 -8.31
C PRO A 65 4.40 19.29 -9.50
#